data_AF-A0A7V3SP36-F1
#
_entry.id   AF-A0A7V3SP36-F1
#
_cell.length_a   1.000
_cell.length_b   1.000
_cell.length_c   1.000
_cell.angle_alpha   90.00
_cell.angle_beta   90.00
_cell.angle_gamma   90.00
#
_symmetry.space_group_name_H-M   'P 1'
#
loop_
_entity.id
_entity.type
_entity.pdbx_description
1 polymer ?
#
loop_
_entity_poly.entity_id
_entity_poly.type
_entity_poly.pdbx_seq_one_letter_code
_entity_poly.pdbx_strand_id
1 'polypeptide(L)' 'LCAAMMLEDLGETSAAERVRLGVYRVLSEGKVRTRDLGGSATTTEVTDAIIAAMEV' A
#
# COMPACT_ATOMS: atom_id res chain seq x y z
N LEU A 1 -3.60 2.04 -5.75
CA LEU A 1 -4.39 3.21 -5.28
C LEU A 1 -5.82 3.24 -5.81
N CYS A 2 -6.11 2.74 -7.02
CA CYS A 2 -7.49 2.72 -7.56
C CYS A 2 -8.52 2.11 -6.59
N ALA A 3 -8.18 1.00 -5.91
CA ALA A 3 -9.05 0.39 -4.91
C ALA A 3 -9.33 1.31 -3.70
N ALA A 4 -8.37 2.12 -3.26
CA ALA A 4 -8.59 3.08 -2.17
C ALA A 4 -9.53 4.21 -2.62
N MET A 5 -9.40 4.70 -3.86
CA MET A 5 -10.32 5.69 -4.42
C MET A 5 -11.74 5.13 -4.57
N MET A 6 -11.86 3.86 -4.99
CA MET A 6 -13.14 3.17 -5.05
C MET A 6 -13.78 3.01 -3.67
N LEU A 7 -13.00 2.65 -2.64
CA LEU A 7 -13.51 2.57 -1.27
C LEU A 7 -14.02 3.93 -0.78
N GLU A 8 -13.32 5.01 -1.08
CA GLU A 8 -13.77 6.38 -0.76
C GLU A 8 -15.09 6.73 -1.46
N ASP A 9 -15.25 6.38 -2.74
CA ASP A 9 -16.49 6.57 -3.50
C ASP A 9 -17.67 5.76 -2.92
N LEU A 10 -17.39 4.55 -2.40
CA LEU A 10 -18.36 3.71 -1.71
C LEU A 10 -18.69 4.18 -0.27
N GLY A 11 -18.06 5.25 0.22
CA GLY A 11 -18.21 5.75 1.58
C GLY A 11 -17.34 5.05 2.64
N GLU A 12 -16.54 4.07 2.23
CA GLU A 12 -15.62 3.28 3.08
C GLU A 12 -14.31 4.04 3.37
N THR A 13 -14.44 5.28 3.86
CA THR A 13 -13.35 6.25 4.00
C THR A 13 -12.23 5.75 4.91
N SER A 14 -12.55 5.14 6.06
CA SER A 14 -11.54 4.60 6.97
C SER A 14 -10.74 3.46 6.33
N ALA A 15 -11.38 2.59 5.55
CA ALA A 15 -10.68 1.51 4.85
C ALA A 15 -9.81 2.07 3.72
N ALA A 16 -10.32 3.04 2.96
CA ALA A 16 -9.58 3.75 1.93
C ALA A 16 -8.30 4.40 2.50
N GLU A 17 -8.41 5.06 3.66
CA GLU A 17 -7.29 5.72 4.31
C GLU A 17 -6.23 4.73 4.78
N ARG A 18 -6.62 3.63 5.45
CA ARG A 18 -5.66 2.59 5.87
C ARG A 18 -4.85 2.05 4.69
N VAL A 19 -5.51 1.68 3.58
CA VAL A 19 -4.83 1.18 2.39
C VAL A 19 -3.88 2.23 1.80
N ARG A 20 -4.35 3.48 1.70
CA ARG A 20 -3.57 4.58 1.13
C ARG A 20 -2.31 4.87 1.97
N LEU A 21 -2.45 4.95 3.29
CA LEU A 21 -1.34 5.19 4.21
C LEU A 21 -0.36 4.03 4.22
N GLY A 22 -0.82 2.77 4.22
CA GLY A 22 0.06 1.60 4.13
C GLY A 22 0.92 1.62 2.87
N VAL A 23 0.31 1.91 1.71
CA VAL A 23 1.05 2.06 0.44
C VAL A 23 2.06 3.20 0.52
N TYR A 24 1.67 4.37 1.03
CA TYR A 24 2.58 5.51 1.13
C TYR A 24 3.76 5.24 2.07
N ARG A 25 3.53 4.64 3.24
CA ARG A 25 4.59 4.28 4.18
C ARG A 25 5.63 3.38 3.52
N VAL A 26 5.22 2.25 2.93
CA VAL A 26 6.13 1.29 2.28
C VAL A 26 6.93 1.93 1.15
N LEU A 27 6.26 2.70 0.28
CA LEU A 27 6.94 3.34 -0.85
C LEU A 27 7.89 4.46 -0.40
N SER A 28 7.53 5.23 0.64
CA SER A 28 8.37 6.29 1.18
C SER A 28 9.63 5.76 1.88
N GLU A 29 9.54 4.61 2.54
CA GLU A 29 10.71 3.94 3.12
C GLU A 29 11.66 3.38 2.05
N GLY A 30 11.12 2.97 0.90
CA GLY A 30 11.90 2.52 -0.25
C GLY A 30 12.68 1.20 -0.06
N LYS A 31 12.50 0.51 1.08
CA LYS A 31 13.20 -0.76 1.39
C LYS A 31 12.64 -1.95 0.63
N VAL A 32 11.31 -2.06 0.54
CA VAL A 32 10.61 -3.16 -0.14
C VAL A 32 9.99 -2.62 -1.43
N ARG A 33 10.67 -2.83 -2.55
CA ARG A 33 10.26 -2.33 -3.87
C ARG A 33 10.37 -3.42 -4.91
N THR A 34 9.43 -3.43 -5.84
CA THR A 34 9.47 -4.32 -7.00
C THR A 34 10.59 -3.94 -7.97
N ARG A 35 10.89 -4.85 -8.89
CA ARG A 35 11.94 -4.67 -9.91
C ARG A 35 11.76 -3.44 -10.79
N ASP A 36 10.52 -3.12 -11.15
CA ASP A 36 10.19 -1.92 -11.93
C ASP A 36 10.46 -0.61 -11.17
N LEU A 37 10.51 -0.66 -9.84
CA LEU A 37 10.86 0.47 -8.96
C LEU A 37 12.32 0.41 -8.48
N GLY A 38 13.17 -0.40 -9.13
CA GLY A 38 14.60 -0.52 -8.82
C GLY A 38 14.92 -1.35 -7.59
N GLY A 39 13.98 -2.17 -7.12
CA GLY A 39 14.22 -3.16 -6.06
C GLY A 39 14.29 -4.59 -6.59
N SER A 40 14.15 -5.55 -5.69
CA SER A 40 14.15 -6.99 -6.00
C SER A 40 12.97 -7.72 -5.39
N ALA A 41 12.07 -7.01 -4.70
CA ALA A 41 10.92 -7.63 -4.04
C ALA A 41 9.91 -8.13 -5.07
N THR A 42 9.26 -9.22 -4.73
CA THR A 42 8.10 -9.76 -5.44
C THR A 42 6.85 -8.95 -5.11
N THR A 43 5.81 -9.11 -5.94
CA THR A 43 4.49 -8.51 -5.67
C THR A 43 3.93 -8.94 -4.32
N THR A 44 4.15 -10.20 -3.93
CA THR A 44 3.70 -10.74 -2.64
C THR A 44 4.42 -10.06 -1.49
N GLU A 45 5.75 -9.93 -1.53
CA GLU A 45 6.52 -9.27 -0.47
C GLU A 45 6.14 -7.79 -0.28
N VAL A 46 5.87 -7.08 -1.39
CA VAL A 46 5.36 -5.70 -1.31
C VAL A 46 3.95 -5.68 -0.71
N THR A 47 3.09 -6.64 -1.05
CA THR A 47 1.75 -6.76 -0.47
C THR A 47 1.81 -7.00 1.04
N ASP A 48 2.66 -7.93 1.50
CA ASP A 48 2.85 -8.23 2.91
C ASP A 48 3.38 -7.01 3.67
N ALA A 49 4.33 -6.28 3.09
CA ALA A 49 4.85 -5.04 3.67
C ALA A 49 3.75 -3.97 3.79
N ILE A 50 2.86 -3.84 2.80
CA ILE A 50 1.74 -2.89 2.85
C ILE A 50 0.77 -3.28 3.97
N ILE A 51 0.40 -4.56 4.06
CA ILE A 51 -0.50 -5.06 5.12
C ILE A 51 0.11 -4.81 6.51
N ALA A 52 1.40 -5.07 6.68
CA ALA A 52 2.10 -4.80 7.94
C ALA A 52 2.15 -3.30 8.30
N ALA A 53 2.19 -2.41 7.30
CA ALA A 53 2.23 -0.96 7.49
C ALA A 53 0.83 -0.33 7.72
N MET A 54 -0.25 -1.08 7.48
CA MET A 54 -1.62 -0.68 7.78
C MET A 54 -1.88 -0.80 9.29
N GLU A 55 -1.60 0.25 10.04
CA GLU A 55 -2.01 0.32 11.46
C GLU A 55 -3.52 0.64 11.58
N VAL A 56 -4.09 0.21 12.71
CA VAL A 56 -5.52 0.32 13.05
C VAL A 56 -5.84 1.71 13.60
#